data_AF-A0A9E5TBU5-F1
#
_entry.id   AF-A0A9E5TBU5-F1
#
_cell.length_a   1.000
_cell.length_b   1.000
_cell.length_c   1.000
_cell.angle_alpha   90.00
_cell.angle_beta   90.00
_cell.angle_gamma   90.00
#
_symmetry.space_group_name_H-M   'P 1'
#
loop_
_entity.id
_entity.type
_entity.pdbx_description
1 polymer ?
#
loop_
_entity_poly.entity_id
_entity_poly.type
_entity_poly.pdbx_seq_one_letter_code
_entity_poly.pdbx_strand_id
1 'polypeptide(L)'
;MVKKQALTQVGRLDEGFCHYGEDVDLCWRLQRAGWKLFLAPWLEMTHYGAASSQRMRRSAWLNYHRSKCRLFRKHLGHPAAVAAKLLLTTEALGKGVLSLARPSSSGRRKVGDCAALLRKIGGY
;
A
#
# COMPACT_ATOMS: atom_id res chain seq x y z
N MET A 1 -6.01 -6.07 18.34
CA MET A 1 -6.83 -5.42 19.40
C MET A 1 -6.15 -4.13 19.82
N VAL A 2 -6.91 -3.10 20.21
CA VAL A 2 -6.36 -1.80 20.65
C VAL A 2 -7.16 -1.29 21.86
N LYS A 3 -6.49 -0.73 22.88
CA LYS A 3 -7.16 -0.13 24.04
C LYS A 3 -7.94 1.12 23.62
N LYS A 4 -9.15 1.31 24.17
CA LYS A 4 -9.99 2.50 23.89
C LYS A 4 -9.24 3.80 24.18
N GLN A 5 -8.55 3.87 25.32
CA GLN A 5 -7.75 5.04 25.72
C GLN A 5 -6.68 5.41 24.69
N ALA A 6 -6.02 4.41 24.09
CA ALA A 6 -5.02 4.64 23.06
C ALA A 6 -5.65 5.29 21.82
N LEU A 7 -6.82 4.81 21.38
CA LEU A 7 -7.56 5.40 20.25
C LEU A 7 -8.10 6.80 20.57
N THR A 8 -8.50 7.07 21.81
CA THR A 8 -8.89 8.42 22.25
C THR A 8 -7.70 9.38 22.18
N GLN A 9 -6.49 8.93 22.51
CA GLN A 9 -5.28 9.74 22.49
C GLN A 9 -4.77 10.02 21.06
N VAL A 10 -4.64 9.00 20.22
CA VAL A 10 -3.98 9.15 18.92
C VAL A 10 -4.94 9.30 17.75
N GLY A 11 -6.24 9.12 17.97
CA GLY A 11 -7.27 9.06 16.93
C GLY A 11 -7.43 7.67 16.30
N ARG A 12 -8.49 7.52 15.50
CA ARG A 12 -8.83 6.26 14.81
C ARG A 12 -7.95 6.05 13.56
N LEU A 13 -8.38 5.18 12.65
CA LEU A 13 -7.76 5.03 11.33
C LEU A 13 -7.89 6.33 10.54
N ASP A 14 -6.85 6.68 9.80
CA ASP A 14 -6.84 7.88 8.96
C ASP A 14 -7.56 7.60 7.63
N GLU A 15 -8.73 8.22 7.46
CA GLU A 15 -9.62 8.00 6.30
C GLU A 15 -9.05 8.46 4.95
N GLY A 16 -7.95 9.23 4.95
CA GLY A 16 -7.27 9.55 3.70
C GLY A 16 -6.52 8.37 3.08
N PHE A 17 -6.43 7.22 3.78
CA PHE A 17 -5.96 5.95 3.22
C PHE A 17 -7.17 5.19 2.66
N CYS A 18 -7.26 5.10 1.33
CA CYS A 18 -8.31 4.35 0.65
C CYS A 18 -7.87 2.89 0.45
N HIS A 19 -7.76 2.15 1.55
CA HIS A 19 -7.10 0.85 1.70
C HIS A 19 -5.56 0.88 1.68
N TYR A 20 -5.00 0.00 2.51
CA TYR A 20 -3.58 -0.24 2.75
C TYR A 20 -2.88 0.93 3.47
N GLY A 21 -2.17 0.63 4.56
CA GLY A 21 -1.32 1.58 5.28
C GLY A 21 -2.02 2.40 6.37
N GLU A 22 -3.36 2.36 6.47
CA GLU A 22 -4.11 2.97 7.57
C GLU A 22 -3.77 2.35 8.93
N ASP A 23 -3.49 1.05 8.93
CA ASP A 23 -3.10 0.25 10.08
C ASP A 23 -1.65 0.54 10.48
N VAL A 24 -0.75 0.62 9.51
CA VAL A 24 0.66 0.99 9.73
C VAL A 24 0.77 2.42 10.26
N ASP A 25 -0.02 3.35 9.71
CA ASP A 25 -0.12 4.72 10.20
C ASP A 25 -0.56 4.78 11.67
N LEU A 26 -1.59 3.99 12.02
CA LEU A 26 -2.07 3.90 13.39
C LEU A 26 -0.98 3.33 14.32
N CYS A 27 -0.30 2.26 13.91
CA CYS A 27 0.82 1.67 14.65
C CYS A 27 1.94 2.68 14.91
N TRP A 28 2.31 3.48 13.90
CA TRP A 28 3.32 4.54 14.05
C TRP A 28 2.87 5.65 15.00
N ARG A 29 1.61 6.10 14.92
CA ARG A 29 1.07 7.08 15.87
C ARG A 29 1.03 6.54 17.30
N LEU A 30 0.65 5.28 17.48
CA LEU A 30 0.65 4.61 18.78
C LEU A 30 2.07 4.55 19.37
N GLN A 31 3.06 4.11 18.59
CA GLN A 31 4.46 4.06 19.04
C GLN A 31 4.99 5.45 19.42
N ARG A 32 4.73 6.48 18.61
CA ARG A 32 5.13 7.87 18.89
C ARG A 32 4.48 8.43 20.15
N ALA A 33 3.28 7.95 20.49
CA ALA A 33 2.56 8.29 21.72
C ALA A 33 2.99 7.43 22.94
N GLY A 34 4.02 6.60 22.81
CA GLY A 34 4.56 5.79 23.90
C GLY A 34 3.86 4.45 24.14
N TRP A 35 2.91 4.06 23.28
CA TRP A 35 2.24 2.76 23.38
C TRP A 35 3.13 1.64 22.85
N LYS A 36 3.17 0.53 23.59
CA LYS A 36 3.85 -0.70 23.16
C LYS A 36 2.98 -1.46 22.17
N LEU A 37 3.60 -1.95 21.09
CA LEU A 37 2.97 -2.88 20.15
C LEU A 37 3.43 -4.30 20.47
N PHE A 38 2.49 -5.24 20.45
CA PHE A 38 2.75 -6.65 20.71
C PHE A 38 2.23 -7.51 19.56
N LEU A 39 3.02 -8.52 19.20
CA LEU A 39 2.58 -9.60 18.32
C LEU A 39 2.11 -10.76 19.19
N ALA A 40 1.02 -11.42 18.81
CA ALA A 40 0.47 -12.59 19.51
C ALA A 40 0.77 -13.85 18.68
N PRO A 41 1.97 -14.45 18.80
CA PRO A 41 2.39 -15.57 17.96
C PRO A 41 1.59 -16.85 18.21
N TRP A 42 0.91 -16.97 19.36
CA TRP A 42 0.06 -18.11 19.72
C TRP A 42 -1.34 -18.05 19.08
N LEU A 43 -1.68 -16.97 18.37
CA LEU A 43 -2.99 -16.80 17.77
C LEU A 43 -2.94 -17.17 16.28
N GLU A 44 -3.69 -18.22 15.92
CA GLU A 44 -3.83 -18.66 14.55
C GLU A 44 -5.11 -18.09 13.92
N MET A 45 -4.98 -17.58 12.69
CA MET A 45 -6.11 -17.08 11.90
C MET A 45 -5.95 -17.46 10.44
N THR A 46 -6.98 -18.03 9.85
CA THR A 46 -7.02 -18.31 8.41
C THR A 46 -7.30 -17.02 7.64
N HIS A 47 -6.32 -16.57 6.85
CA HIS A 47 -6.48 -15.42 5.98
C HIS A 47 -6.62 -15.86 4.51
N TYR A 48 -7.77 -15.56 3.92
CA TYR A 48 -8.03 -15.80 2.50
C TYR A 48 -7.38 -14.71 1.65
N GLY A 49 -6.12 -14.94 1.29
CA GLY A 49 -5.25 -13.96 0.63
C GLY A 49 -5.86 -13.37 -0.65
N ALA A 50 -5.81 -12.03 -0.75
CA ALA A 50 -6.21 -11.26 -1.92
C ALA A 50 -7.65 -11.47 -2.43
N ALA A 51 -8.54 -12.14 -1.68
CA ALA A 51 -9.90 -12.43 -2.12
C ALA A 51 -10.67 -11.17 -2.57
N SER A 52 -10.54 -10.07 -1.82
CA SER A 52 -11.12 -8.76 -2.15
C SER A 52 -10.40 -8.04 -3.30
N SER A 53 -9.08 -8.25 -3.42
CA SER A 53 -8.23 -7.53 -4.37
C SER A 53 -8.09 -8.22 -5.73
N GLN A 54 -8.44 -9.51 -5.83
CA GLN A 54 -8.44 -10.27 -7.08
C GLN A 54 -9.46 -9.75 -8.08
N ARG A 55 -10.63 -9.28 -7.61
CA ARG A 55 -11.68 -8.70 -8.46
C ARG A 55 -11.35 -7.28 -8.92
N MET A 56 -10.47 -6.58 -8.19
CA MET A 56 -10.14 -5.17 -8.38
C MET A 56 -8.62 -4.94 -8.43
N ARG A 57 -7.88 -5.81 -9.12
CA ARG A 57 -6.40 -5.83 -9.10
C ARG A 57 -5.76 -4.48 -9.43
N ARG A 58 -6.31 -3.76 -10.42
CA ARG A 58 -5.74 -2.48 -10.86
C ARG A 58 -5.92 -1.37 -9.83
N SER A 59 -7.11 -1.22 -9.25
CA SER A 59 -7.36 -0.20 -8.23
C SER A 59 -6.69 -0.56 -6.90
N ALA A 60 -6.67 -1.85 -6.52
CA ALA A 60 -5.93 -2.30 -5.34
C ALA A 60 -4.44 -1.98 -5.46
N TRP A 61 -3.85 -2.21 -6.64
CA TRP A 61 -2.46 -1.87 -6.92
C TRP A 61 -2.20 -0.35 -6.84
N LEU A 62 -3.08 0.47 -7.44
CA LEU A 62 -2.98 1.93 -7.39
C LEU A 62 -3.10 2.47 -5.96
N ASN A 63 -4.09 1.97 -5.21
CA ASN A 63 -4.32 2.37 -3.82
C ASN A 63 -3.12 1.99 -2.95
N TYR A 64 -2.57 0.79 -3.10
CA TYR A 64 -1.36 0.37 -2.41
C TYR A 64 -0.18 1.33 -2.64
N HIS A 65 0.05 1.74 -3.89
CA HIS A 65 1.15 2.65 -4.23
C HIS A 65 0.90 4.06 -3.67
N ARG A 66 -0.32 4.58 -3.83
CA ARG A 66 -0.72 5.88 -3.30
C ARG A 66 -0.59 5.94 -1.78
N SER A 67 -1.06 4.90 -1.10
CA SER A 67 -1.01 4.79 0.35
C SER A 67 0.42 4.71 0.86
N LYS A 68 1.32 3.94 0.21
CA LYS A 68 2.74 3.95 0.56
C LYS A 68 3.34 5.35 0.45
N CYS A 69 3.22 6.02 -0.69
CA CYS A 69 3.76 7.37 -0.87
C CYS A 69 3.23 8.34 0.19
N ARG A 70 1.94 8.25 0.53
CA ARG A 70 1.32 9.05 1.60
C ARG A 70 1.92 8.75 2.97
N LEU A 71 2.11 7.47 3.32
CA LEU A 71 2.68 7.03 4.59
C LEU A 71 4.12 7.56 4.76
N PHE A 72 4.95 7.40 3.73
CA PHE A 72 6.31 7.95 3.72
C PHE A 72 6.30 9.47 3.86
N ARG A 73 5.44 10.18 3.11
CA ARG A 73 5.30 11.64 3.22
C ARG A 73 4.91 12.09 4.61
N LYS A 74 3.93 11.41 5.23
CA LYS A 74 3.34 11.79 6.52
C LYS A 74 4.32 11.66 7.69
N HIS A 75 5.20 10.67 7.66
CA HIS A 75 6.02 10.34 8.83
C HIS A 75 7.53 10.49 8.63
N LEU A 76 8.01 10.44 7.38
CA LEU A 76 9.42 10.55 7.00
C LEU A 76 9.70 11.76 6.11
N GLY A 77 8.68 12.54 5.75
CA GLY A 77 8.81 13.79 5.00
C GLY A 77 8.83 13.62 3.47
N HIS A 78 8.92 14.76 2.78
CA HIS A 78 8.82 14.82 1.32
C HIS A 78 9.92 14.05 0.57
N PRO A 79 11.22 14.14 0.95
CA PRO A 79 12.28 13.41 0.26
C PRO A 79 12.07 11.89 0.29
N ALA A 80 11.66 11.36 1.45
CA ALA A 80 11.35 9.94 1.61
C ALA A 80 10.17 9.49 0.73
N ALA A 81 9.16 10.36 0.56
CA ALA A 81 8.04 10.09 -0.34
C ALA A 81 8.46 10.04 -1.80
N VAL A 82 9.35 10.94 -2.23
CA VAL A 82 9.91 10.95 -3.59
C VAL A 82 10.74 9.68 -3.82
N ALA A 83 11.61 9.32 -2.89
CA ALA A 83 12.39 8.08 -2.96
C ALA A 83 11.49 6.84 -3.04
N ALA A 84 10.47 6.75 -2.18
CA ALA A 84 9.49 5.67 -2.22
C ALA A 84 8.75 5.61 -3.57
N LYS A 85 8.36 6.77 -4.11
CA LYS A 85 7.71 6.86 -5.43
C LYS A 85 8.62 6.31 -6.53
N LEU A 86 9.89 6.70 -6.55
CA LEU A 86 10.87 6.22 -7.52
C LEU A 86 11.05 4.70 -7.44
N LEU A 87 11.29 4.17 -6.24
CA LEU A 87 11.45 2.72 -6.01
C LEU A 87 10.21 1.92 -6.43
N LEU A 88 9.02 2.42 -6.12
CA LEU A 88 7.78 1.73 -6.51
C LEU A 88 7.55 1.79 -8.03
N THR A 89 7.92 2.90 -8.68
CA THR A 89 7.83 3.00 -10.15
C THR A 89 8.83 2.10 -10.87
N THR A 90 10.06 1.95 -10.36
CA THR A 90 11.05 1.04 -10.96
C THR A 90 10.61 -0.42 -10.80
N GLU A 91 10.04 -0.80 -9.66
CA GLU A 91 9.42 -2.11 -9.45
C GLU A 91 8.29 -2.37 -10.46
N ALA A 92 7.42 -1.39 -10.68
CA ALA A 92 6.32 -1.47 -11.62
C ALA A 92 6.82 -1.65 -13.07
N LEU A 93 7.83 -0.88 -13.47
CA LEU A 93 8.44 -0.96 -14.80
C LEU A 93 9.14 -2.30 -15.01
N GLY A 94 9.91 -2.78 -14.03
CA GLY A 94 10.57 -4.08 -14.10
C GLY A 94 9.59 -5.24 -14.28
N LYS A 95 8.46 -5.23 -13.56
CA LYS A 95 7.37 -6.19 -13.76
C LYS A 95 6.73 -6.07 -15.15
N GLY A 96 6.61 -4.86 -15.68
CA GLY A 96 6.15 -4.60 -17.04
C GLY A 96 7.08 -5.21 -18.09
N VAL A 97 8.39 -4.95 -17.99
CA VAL A 97 9.42 -5.49 -18.90
C VAL A 97 9.46 -7.02 -18.86
N LEU A 98 9.47 -7.63 -17.67
CA LEU A 98 9.44 -9.08 -17.52
C LEU A 98 8.16 -9.71 -18.09
N SER A 99 7.03 -9.00 -18.02
CA SER A 99 5.79 -9.45 -18.64
C SER A 99 5.84 -9.46 -20.18
N LEU A 100 6.67 -8.61 -20.79
CA LEU A 100 6.88 -8.59 -22.24
C LEU A 100 7.87 -9.67 -22.68
N ALA A 101 8.83 -10.03 -21.82
CA ALA A 101 9.82 -11.07 -22.07
C ALA A 101 9.27 -12.51 -21.90
N ARG A 102 8.10 -12.68 -21.30
CA ARG A 102 7.46 -14.01 -21.17
C ARG A 102 6.80 -14.42 -22.49
N PRO A 103 7.21 -15.52 -23.14
CA PRO A 103 6.52 -16.02 -24.32
C PRO A 103 5.07 -16.34 -23.96
N SER A 104 4.15 -15.77 -24.75
CA SER A 104 2.71 -15.87 -24.58
C SER A 104 2.25 -17.33 -24.76
N SER A 105 2.18 -18.10 -23.68
CA SER A 105 1.35 -19.30 -23.62
C SER A 105 -0.06 -18.90 -23.18
N SER A 106 -0.99 -18.98 -24.12
CA SER A 106 -2.45 -18.78 -23.97
C SER A 106 -2.98 -17.33 -23.79
N GLY A 107 -3.54 -16.82 -24.90
CA GLY A 107 -4.88 -16.24 -24.94
C GLY A 107 -5.23 -15.04 -24.04
N ARG A 108 -5.12 -13.84 -24.64
CA ARG A 108 -5.77 -12.55 -24.27
C ARG A 108 -5.41 -11.95 -22.91
N ARG A 109 -4.57 -10.90 -22.95
CA ARG A 109 -4.79 -9.68 -22.15
C ARG A 109 -4.55 -8.43 -22.99
N LYS A 110 -5.53 -7.52 -23.00
CA LYS A 110 -5.42 -6.19 -23.62
C LYS A 110 -4.30 -5.42 -22.92
N VAL A 111 -3.20 -5.20 -23.63
CA VAL A 111 -2.11 -4.29 -23.26
C VAL A 111 -2.62 -2.87 -23.47
N GLY A 112 -3.33 -2.36 -22.48
CA GLY A 112 -3.80 -0.99 -22.45
C GLY A 112 -3.61 -0.43 -21.04
N ASP A 113 -2.85 0.66 -20.96
CA ASP A 113 -2.71 1.57 -19.82
C ASP A 113 -1.58 1.37 -18.80
N CYS A 114 -0.35 1.05 -19.21
CA CYS A 114 0.82 1.39 -18.38
C CYS A 114 1.10 2.91 -18.39
N ALA A 115 0.91 3.58 -19.53
CA ALA A 115 1.14 5.03 -19.68
C ALA A 115 0.07 5.92 -19.02
N ALA A 116 -1.18 5.43 -18.89
CA ALA A 116 -2.22 6.13 -18.13
C ALA A 116 -2.05 5.96 -16.61
N LEU A 117 -1.43 4.85 -16.18
CA LEU A 117 -1.11 4.54 -14.78
C LEU A 117 -0.07 5.53 -14.21
N LEU A 118 0.97 5.82 -14.99
CA LEU A 118 2.05 6.75 -14.61
C LEU A 118 1.56 8.20 -14.51
N ARG A 119 0.64 8.62 -15.40
CA ARG A 119 0.04 9.96 -15.35
C ARG A 119 -0.85 10.19 -14.11
N LYS A 120 -1.58 9.16 -13.65
CA LYS A 120 -2.38 9.24 -12.42
C LYS A 120 -1.55 9.23 -11.13
N ILE A 121 -0.33 8.69 -11.19
CA ILE A 121 0.66 8.76 -10.09
C ILE A 121 1.40 10.10 -10.11
N GLY A 122 1.48 10.77 -11.26
CA GLY A 122 2.17 12.05 -11.45
C GLY A 122 1.40 13.30 -11.01
N GLY A 123 0.06 13.26 -10.91
CA GLY A 123 -0.78 14.44 -10.74
C GLY A 123 -1.14 14.88 -9.31
N TYR A 124 -0.46 14.40 -8.27
CA TYR A 124 -0.73 14.75 -6.86
C TYR A 124 0.53 14.86 -6.01
#